data_AF-A0AAE4IU26-F1
#
_entry.id   AF-A0AAE4IU26-F1
#
_cell.length_a   1.000
_cell.length_b   1.000
_cell.length_c   1.000
_cell.angle_alpha   90.00
_cell.angle_beta   90.00
_cell.angle_gamma   90.00
#
_symmetry.space_group_name_H-M   'P 1'
#
loop_
_entity.id
_entity.type
_entity.pdbx_description
1 polymer ?
#
loop_
_entity_poly.entity_id
_entity_poly.type
_entity_poly.pdbx_seq_one_letter_code
_entity_poly.pdbx_strand_id
1 'polypeptide(L)'
;MDNKREYQWAWLMVLPVVLVVAFSAIMPLMTVVNYSLQDIFGPDSRFFVGTEWFKEVLRDADLHAALLRQFGFSAAVLAIQIPLGVGLALCMPKKGVWVSVSLVVLALPLLIPWNVVGTIWQIFSRPDIGLSGSLLTNLG
;
A
#
# COMPACT_ATOMS: atom_id res chain seq x y z
N MET A 1 -23.14 38.84 -2.69
CA MET A 1 -23.43 37.69 -1.80
C MET A 1 -23.87 36.54 -2.69
N ASP A 2 -22.93 35.73 -3.14
CA ASP A 2 -23.19 34.63 -4.07
C ASP A 2 -24.01 33.55 -3.37
N ASN A 3 -25.31 33.52 -3.65
CA ASN A 3 -26.20 32.47 -3.20
C ASN A 3 -25.90 31.20 -4.02
N LYS A 4 -24.87 30.45 -3.63
CA LYS A 4 -24.59 29.12 -4.17
C LYS A 4 -25.79 28.23 -3.85
N ARG A 5 -26.67 28.01 -4.84
CA ARG A 5 -27.74 27.00 -4.72
C ARG A 5 -27.05 25.66 -4.47
N GLU A 6 -27.19 25.12 -3.26
CA GLU A 6 -26.73 23.77 -2.95
C GLU A 6 -27.51 22.80 -3.84
N TYR A 7 -26.82 22.21 -4.82
CA TYR A 7 -27.39 21.20 -5.69
C TYR A 7 -27.60 19.91 -4.89
N GLN A 8 -28.72 19.80 -4.16
CA GLN A 8 -29.12 18.58 -3.46
C GLN A 8 -29.19 17.36 -4.40
N TRP A 9 -29.41 17.60 -5.69
CA TRP A 9 -29.35 16.61 -6.76
C TRP A 9 -27.96 15.98 -6.96
N ALA A 10 -26.87 16.67 -6.62
CA ALA A 10 -25.53 16.11 -6.69
C ALA A 10 -25.34 14.95 -5.69
N TRP A 11 -25.98 15.02 -4.51
CA TRP A 11 -25.97 13.94 -3.53
C TRP A 11 -26.69 12.68 -4.03
N LEU A 12 -27.73 12.85 -4.85
CA LEU A 12 -28.47 11.73 -5.45
C LEU A 12 -27.62 10.98 -6.49
N MET A 13 -26.73 11.67 -7.20
CA MET A 13 -25.77 11.05 -8.13
C MET A 13 -24.62 10.32 -7.41
N VAL A 14 -24.25 10.76 -6.20
CA VAL A 14 -23.21 10.12 -5.37
C VAL A 14 -23.75 8.88 -4.64
N LEU A 15 -25.04 8.88 -4.31
CA LEU A 15 -25.74 7.80 -3.61
C LEU A 15 -25.49 6.38 -4.17
N PRO A 16 -25.54 6.10 -5.50
CA PRO A 16 -25.26 4.76 -6.03
C PRO A 16 -23.82 4.30 -5.74
N VAL A 17 -22.84 5.21 -5.84
CA VAL A 17 -21.44 4.88 -5.52
C VAL A 17 -21.29 4.56 -4.03
N VAL A 18 -21.90 5.38 -3.17
CA VAL A 18 -21.87 5.17 -1.72
C VAL A 18 -22.52 3.85 -1.35
N LEU A 19 -23.67 3.51 -1.92
CA LEU A 19 -24.35 2.24 -1.65
C LEU A 19 -23.51 1.03 -2.08
N VAL A 20 -22.91 1.07 -3.28
CA VAL A 20 -22.06 -0.01 -3.78
C VAL A 20 -20.82 -0.17 -2.90
N VAL A 21 -20.11 0.92 -2.58
CA VAL A 21 -18.91 0.89 -1.73
C VAL A 21 -19.26 0.45 -0.31
N ALA A 22 -20.34 0.97 0.26
CA ALA A 22 -20.82 0.60 1.59
C ALA A 22 -21.13 -0.89 1.64
N PHE A 23 -21.89 -1.42 0.67
CA PHE A 23 -22.18 -2.85 0.63
C PHE A 23 -20.91 -3.70 0.46
N SER A 24 -20.02 -3.31 -0.46
CA SER A 24 -18.80 -4.06 -0.74
C SER A 24 -17.77 -4.01 0.39
N ALA A 25 -17.78 -2.97 1.24
CA ALA A 25 -16.85 -2.81 2.35
C ALA A 25 -17.45 -3.31 3.69
N ILE A 26 -18.71 -2.98 3.96
CA ILE A 26 -19.37 -3.31 5.23
C ILE A 26 -19.60 -4.81 5.36
N MET A 27 -20.06 -5.49 4.30
CA MET A 27 -20.31 -6.94 4.39
C MET A 27 -19.05 -7.73 4.74
N PRO A 28 -17.91 -7.57 4.05
CA PRO A 28 -16.66 -8.22 4.45
C PRO A 28 -16.21 -7.78 5.84
N LEU A 29 -16.31 -6.49 6.17
CA LEU A 29 -15.90 -6.00 7.49
C LEU A 29 -16.69 -6.66 8.62
N MET A 30 -18.00 -6.81 8.47
CA MET A 30 -18.85 -7.53 9.43
C MET A 30 -18.39 -8.98 9.58
N THR A 31 -18.02 -9.67 8.49
CA THR A 31 -17.50 -11.04 8.56
C THR A 31 -16.15 -11.10 9.27
N VAL A 32 -15.24 -10.15 9.02
CA VAL A 32 -13.93 -10.09 9.67
C VAL A 32 -14.08 -9.85 11.17
N VAL A 33 -14.97 -8.93 11.57
CA VAL A 33 -15.26 -8.68 13.00
C VAL A 33 -15.94 -9.88 13.66
N ASN A 34 -16.80 -10.60 12.94
CA ASN A 34 -17.44 -11.80 13.48
C ASN A 34 -16.42 -12.94 13.69
N TYR A 35 -15.54 -13.16 12.72
CA TYR A 35 -14.50 -14.18 12.79
C TYR A 35 -13.40 -13.84 13.78
N SER A 36 -13.10 -12.56 14.04
CA SER A 36 -12.06 -12.19 15.02
C SER A 36 -12.44 -12.52 16.47
N LEU A 37 -13.71 -12.76 16.76
CA LEU A 37 -14.22 -13.15 18.08
C LEU A 37 -14.49 -14.65 18.21
N GLN A 38 -14.31 -15.41 17.12
CA GLN A 38 -14.61 -16.84 17.05
C GLN A 38 -13.33 -17.62 16.82
N ASP A 39 -13.29 -18.83 17.38
CA ASP A 39 -12.30 -19.83 17.07
C ASP A 39 -12.91 -20.88 16.15
N ILE A 40 -12.27 -21.06 15.00
CA ILE A 40 -12.80 -21.79 13.85
C ILE A 40 -11.81 -22.91 13.52
N PHE A 41 -11.99 -24.07 14.17
CA PHE A 41 -11.16 -25.27 13.91
C PHE A 41 -11.63 -26.08 12.70
N GLY A 42 -12.83 -25.82 12.17
CA GLY A 42 -13.40 -26.53 11.02
C GLY A 42 -14.73 -25.92 10.54
N PRO A 43 -15.31 -26.41 9.43
CA PRO A 43 -16.53 -25.86 8.84
C PRO A 43 -17.73 -25.83 9.80
N ASP A 44 -17.82 -26.84 10.68
CA ASP A 44 -18.97 -27.05 11.59
C ASP A 44 -18.68 -26.72 13.06
N SER A 45 -17.43 -26.42 13.43
CA SER A 45 -17.03 -26.12 14.82
C SER A 45 -16.56 -24.68 14.95
N ARG A 46 -17.48 -23.79 15.33
CA ARG A 46 -17.21 -22.39 15.65
C ARG A 46 -17.54 -22.14 17.11
N PHE A 47 -16.53 -21.79 17.89
CA PHE A 47 -16.69 -21.46 19.30
C PHE A 47 -16.48 -19.95 19.50
N PHE A 48 -17.32 -19.31 20.30
CA PHE A 48 -17.16 -17.90 20.61
C PHE A 48 -16.13 -17.74 21.73
N VAL A 49 -14.98 -17.15 21.41
CA VAL A 49 -13.84 -16.99 22.33
C VAL A 49 -13.65 -15.52 22.74
N GLY A 50 -14.37 -14.60 22.09
CA GLY A 50 -14.43 -13.20 22.47
C GLY A 50 -13.10 -12.49 22.26
N THR A 51 -12.40 -12.13 23.35
CA THR A 51 -11.19 -11.27 23.31
C THR A 51 -9.88 -12.03 23.51
N GLU A 52 -9.92 -13.36 23.60
CA GLU A 52 -8.74 -14.19 23.91
C GLU A 52 -7.65 -14.03 22.85
N TRP A 53 -8.01 -14.19 21.57
CA TRP A 53 -7.09 -13.98 20.44
C TRP A 53 -6.46 -12.60 20.46
N PHE A 54 -7.22 -11.55 20.77
CA PHE A 54 -6.68 -10.20 20.87
C PHE A 54 -5.65 -10.08 22.00
N LYS A 55 -5.89 -10.68 23.17
CA LYS A 55 -4.95 -10.67 24.29
C LYS A 55 -3.68 -11.44 23.99
N GLU A 56 -3.80 -12.57 23.30
CA GLU A 56 -2.67 -13.41 22.91
C GLU A 56 -1.80 -12.71 21.86
N VAL A 57 -2.42 -12.19 20.79
CA VAL A 57 -1.76 -11.41 19.73
C VAL A 57 -1.09 -10.16 20.30
N LEU A 58 -1.73 -9.44 21.23
CA LEU A 58 -1.14 -8.26 21.90
C LEU A 58 0.00 -8.59 22.87
N ARG A 59 0.23 -9.86 23.19
CA ARG A 59 1.34 -10.31 24.04
C ARG A 59 2.42 -11.03 23.26
N ASP A 60 2.21 -11.25 21.97
CA ASP A 60 3.14 -11.94 21.10
C ASP A 60 4.38 -11.06 20.81
N ALA A 61 5.54 -11.55 21.23
CA ALA A 61 6.81 -10.88 21.04
C ALA A 61 7.22 -10.84 19.55
N ASP A 62 6.85 -11.85 18.77
CA ASP A 62 7.18 -11.92 17.35
C ASP A 62 6.36 -10.90 16.57
N LEU A 63 5.08 -10.73 16.92
CA LEU A 63 4.24 -9.66 16.35
C LEU A 63 4.82 -8.28 16.66
N HIS A 64 5.18 -8.00 17.91
CA HIS A 64 5.78 -6.71 18.27
C HIS A 64 7.09 -6.46 17.52
N ALA A 65 7.95 -7.46 17.41
CA ALA A 65 9.19 -7.35 16.65
C ALA A 65 8.93 -7.10 15.15
N ALA A 66 7.95 -7.80 14.57
CA ALA A 66 7.54 -7.60 13.18
C ALA A 66 6.95 -6.20 12.94
N LEU A 67 6.10 -5.70 13.85
CA LEU A 67 5.53 -4.36 13.80
C LEU A 67 6.61 -3.28 13.85
N LEU A 68 7.60 -3.41 14.75
CA LEU A 68 8.72 -2.47 14.82
C LEU A 68 9.55 -2.46 13.54
N ARG A 69 9.82 -3.64 12.95
CA ARG A 69 10.50 -3.74 11.65
C ARG A 69 9.69 -3.08 10.54
N GLN A 70 8.37 -3.28 10.52
CA GLN A 70 7.47 -2.67 9.54
C GLN A 70 7.45 -1.14 9.64
N PHE A 71 7.37 -0.60 10.85
CA PHE A 71 7.44 0.84 11.08
C PHE A 71 8.81 1.40 10.69
N GLY A 72 9.90 0.75 11.10
CA GLY A 72 11.25 1.15 10.72
C GLY A 72 11.47 1.14 9.21
N PHE A 73 11.05 0.08 8.52
CA PHE A 73 11.11 -0.04 7.07
C PHE A 73 10.27 1.05 6.38
N SER A 74 9.01 1.21 6.77
CA SER A 74 8.12 2.22 6.18
C SER A 74 8.65 3.64 6.40
N ALA A 75 9.16 3.94 7.60
CA ALA A 75 9.77 5.22 7.92
C ALA A 75 11.03 5.49 7.08
N ALA A 76 11.91 4.49 6.93
CA ALA A 76 13.10 4.62 6.09
C ALA A 76 12.76 4.85 4.62
N VAL A 77 11.77 4.10 4.09
CA VAL A 77 11.28 4.29 2.72
C VAL A 77 10.71 5.70 2.54
N LEU A 78 9.83 6.17 3.43
CA LEU A 78 9.24 7.51 3.33
C LEU A 78 10.30 8.62 3.48
N ALA A 79 11.26 8.46 4.38
CA ALA A 79 12.35 9.40 4.58
C ALA A 79 13.23 9.58 3.33
N ILE A 80 13.32 8.57 2.46
CA ILE A 80 14.05 8.64 1.19
C ILE A 80 13.11 9.09 0.06
N GLN A 81 11.91 8.52 -0.01
CA GLN A 81 10.96 8.74 -1.10
C GLN A 81 10.42 10.18 -1.14
N ILE A 82 10.11 10.77 0.02
CA ILE A 82 9.53 12.11 0.08
C ILE A 82 10.55 13.17 -0.41
N PRO A 83 11.79 13.24 0.10
CA PRO A 83 12.78 14.19 -0.41
C PRO A 83 13.11 14.00 -1.88
N LEU A 84 13.24 12.74 -2.35
CA LEU A 84 13.47 12.47 -3.77
C LEU A 84 12.31 12.93 -4.64
N GLY A 85 11.06 12.66 -4.23
CA GLY A 85 9.87 13.12 -4.93
C GLY A 85 9.79 14.65 -5.02
N VAL A 86 10.08 15.34 -3.92
CA VAL A 86 10.16 16.81 -3.89
C VAL A 86 11.30 17.32 -4.77
N GLY A 87 12.48 16.72 -4.72
CA GLY A 87 13.63 17.08 -5.55
C GLY A 87 13.32 16.94 -7.04
N LEU A 88 12.71 15.82 -7.45
CA LEU A 88 12.27 15.62 -8.83
C LEU A 88 11.20 16.64 -9.25
N ALA A 89 10.25 16.97 -8.37
CA ALA A 89 9.23 17.98 -8.65
C ALA A 89 9.83 19.39 -8.85
N LEU A 90 10.87 19.75 -8.07
CA LEU A 90 11.58 21.02 -8.21
C LEU A 90 12.39 21.11 -9.51
N CYS A 91 12.95 19.99 -9.96
CA CYS A 91 13.70 19.89 -11.21
C CYS A 91 12.82 19.77 -12.47
N MET A 92 11.50 19.60 -12.31
CA MET A 92 10.60 19.40 -13.44
C MET A 92 10.54 20.67 -14.32
N PRO A 93 10.80 20.55 -15.64
CA PRO A 93 10.71 21.69 -16.54
C PRO A 93 9.28 22.24 -16.54
N LYS A 94 9.14 23.57 -16.50
CA LYS A 94 7.83 24.23 -16.45
C LYS A 94 7.23 24.53 -17.83
N LYS A 95 8.05 24.54 -18.89
CA LYS A 95 7.66 24.89 -20.26
C LYS A 95 8.51 24.13 -21.27
N GLY A 96 7.96 23.91 -22.47
CA GLY A 96 8.66 23.30 -23.61
C GLY A 96 8.42 21.81 -23.78
N VAL A 97 9.07 21.22 -24.78
CA VAL A 97 8.91 19.80 -25.17
C VAL A 97 9.42 18.82 -24.10
N TRP A 98 10.38 19.26 -23.28
CA TRP A 98 10.96 18.46 -22.19
C TRP A 98 9.97 18.16 -21.05
N VAL A 99 8.87 18.91 -20.94
CA VAL A 99 7.80 18.64 -19.97
C VAL A 99 7.12 17.31 -20.28
N SER A 100 6.75 17.08 -21.54
CA SER A 100 6.08 15.85 -21.96
C SER A 100 7.01 14.64 -21.77
N VAL A 101 8.29 14.76 -22.15
CA VAL A 101 9.27 13.69 -21.95
C VAL A 101 9.46 13.36 -20.48
N SER A 102 9.62 14.37 -19.61
CA SER A 102 9.80 14.16 -18.17
C SER A 102 8.58 13.47 -17.54
N LEU A 103 7.37 13.90 -17.88
CA LEU A 103 6.14 13.28 -17.37
C LEU A 103 5.99 11.82 -17.81
N VAL A 104 6.30 11.51 -19.07
CA VAL A 104 6.24 10.13 -19.58
C VAL A 104 7.26 9.25 -18.85
N VAL A 105 8.52 9.71 -18.73
CA VAL A 105 9.58 8.95 -18.05
C VAL A 105 9.23 8.69 -16.57
N LEU A 106 8.63 9.67 -15.88
CA LEU A 106 8.20 9.51 -14.49
C LEU A 106 6.96 8.63 -14.33
N ALA A 107 6.07 8.60 -15.33
CA ALA A 107 4.86 7.78 -15.29
C ALA A 107 5.10 6.32 -15.69
N LEU A 108 6.09 6.05 -16.55
CA LEU A 108 6.39 4.69 -17.01
C LEU A 108 6.60 3.68 -15.86
N PRO A 109 7.37 3.98 -14.80
CA PRO A 109 7.53 3.08 -13.66
C PRO A 109 6.24 2.81 -12.88
N LEU A 110 5.29 3.75 -12.84
CA LEU A 110 4.01 3.57 -12.14
C LEU A 110 3.12 2.51 -12.80
N LEU A 111 3.34 2.23 -14.08
CA LEU A 111 2.61 1.19 -14.82
C LEU A 111 3.15 -0.21 -14.54
N ILE A 112 4.36 -0.32 -13.97
CA ILE A 112 4.97 -1.61 -13.66
C ILE A 112 4.25 -2.21 -12.45
N PRO A 113 3.68 -3.42 -12.58
CA PRO A 113 3.07 -4.11 -11.46
C PRO A 113 4.07 -4.32 -10.31
N TRP A 114 3.60 -4.13 -9.07
CA TRP A 114 4.43 -4.21 -7.87
C TRP A 114 5.21 -5.54 -7.71
N ASN A 115 4.64 -6.66 -8.14
CA ASN A 115 5.31 -7.97 -8.16
C ASN A 115 6.51 -7.98 -9.13
N VAL A 116 6.38 -7.34 -10.29
CA VAL A 116 7.48 -7.23 -11.28
C VAL A 116 8.62 -6.39 -10.72
N VAL A 117 8.33 -5.32 -9.98
CA VAL A 117 9.37 -4.51 -9.30
C VAL A 117 10.18 -5.39 -8.34
N GLY A 118 9.52 -6.25 -7.57
CA GLY A 118 10.19 -7.22 -6.69
C GLY A 118 11.10 -8.18 -7.46
N THR A 119 10.61 -8.75 -8.56
CA THR A 119 11.41 -9.67 -9.40
C THR A 119 12.61 -8.98 -10.05
N ILE A 120 12.47 -7.72 -10.49
CA ILE A 120 13.58 -6.92 -11.03
C ILE A 120 14.68 -6.79 -9.98
N TRP A 121 14.34 -6.43 -8.73
CA TRP A 121 15.33 -6.32 -7.65
C TRP A 121 15.95 -7.67 -7.29
N GLN A 122 15.17 -8.75 -7.29
CA GLN A 122 15.71 -10.10 -7.06
C GLN A 122 16.73 -10.51 -8.13
N ILE A 123 16.43 -10.26 -9.41
CA ILE A 123 17.36 -10.56 -10.52
C ILE A 123 18.55 -9.62 -10.48
N PHE A 124 18.34 -8.33 -10.23
CA PHE A 124 19.38 -7.32 -10.16
C PHE A 124 20.43 -7.63 -9.10
N SER A 125 20.00 -8.14 -7.94
CA SER A 125 20.85 -8.53 -6.82
C SER A 125 21.40 -9.97 -6.91
N ARG A 126 21.14 -10.71 -7.99
CA ARG A 126 21.72 -12.07 -8.17
C ARG A 126 23.23 -11.97 -8.42
N PRO A 127 24.08 -12.74 -7.71
CA PRO A 127 25.53 -12.73 -7.92
C PRO A 127 25.95 -13.11 -9.34
N ASP A 128 25.31 -14.11 -9.94
CA ASP A 128 25.77 -14.71 -11.20
C ASP A 128 25.39 -13.90 -12.46
N ILE A 129 24.26 -13.20 -12.43
CA ILE A 129 23.66 -12.54 -13.60
C ILE A 129 23.24 -11.09 -13.35
N GLY A 130 23.13 -10.70 -12.08
CA GLY A 130 22.63 -9.40 -11.67
C GLY A 130 23.72 -8.33 -11.74
N LEU A 131 23.34 -7.13 -12.16
CA LEU A 131 24.29 -6.04 -12.33
C LEU A 131 24.93 -5.63 -11.00
N SER A 132 24.15 -5.51 -9.91
CA SER A 132 24.72 -5.22 -8.59
C SER A 132 25.41 -6.42 -7.97
N GLY A 133 24.91 -7.63 -8.21
CA GLY A 133 25.56 -8.87 -7.73
C GLY A 133 26.94 -9.05 -8.33
N SER A 134 27.06 -8.97 -9.66
CA SER A 134 28.34 -9.04 -10.36
C SER A 134 29.30 -7.92 -9.96
N LEU A 135 28.81 -6.67 -9.81
CA LEU A 135 29.62 -5.56 -9.33
C LEU A 135 30.16 -5.80 -7.91
N LEU A 136 29.34 -6.33 -7.00
CA LEU A 136 29.76 -6.64 -5.63
C LEU A 136 30.74 -7.82 -5.59
N THR A 137 30.51 -8.90 -6.36
CA THR A 137 31.41 -10.05 -6.45
C THR A 137 32.76 -9.70 -7.09
N ASN A 138 32.79 -8.77 -8.05
CA ASN A 138 34.06 -8.27 -8.59
C ASN A 138 34.81 -7.34 -7.63
N LEU A 139 34.11 -6.76 -6.63
CA LEU A 139 34.70 -5.98 -5.55
C LEU A 139 35.09 -6.85 -4.33
N GLY A 140 34.65 -8.11 -4.27
CA GLY A 140 34.95 -9.08 -3.20
C GLY A 140 34.19 -10.39 -3.29
#